data_AF-A0A2M8P9W9-F1
#
_entry.id   AF-A0A2M8P9W9-F1
#
_cell.length_a   1.000
_cell.length_b   1.000
_cell.length_c   1.000
_cell.angle_alpha   90.00
_cell.angle_beta   90.00
_cell.angle_gamma   90.00
#
_symmetry.space_group_name_H-M   'P 1'
#
loop_
_entity.id
_entity.type
_entity.pdbx_description
1 polymer ?
#
loop_
_entity_poly.entity_id
_entity_poly.type
_entity_poly.pdbx_seq_one_letter_code
_entity_poly.pdbx_strand_id
1 'polypeptide(L)'
;QQAFGKRGVPAMLIEAAIPELEMLANDLLARMTDGRMQLRFETQRSKKSGEGVIETLDILISDELGQRDYALYSGGESFRVNFALRVALSQFLARRAGAQLRTLVIDEGFGSQDAAGRERLVEAINAVQQCFDLILVVTHIEELRDAFPTHIEVRKMPNGGARLTVR
;
A
#
# COMPACT_ATOMS: atom_id res chain seq x y z
N GLN A 1 -4.86 16.19 -31.02
CA GLN A 1 -4.76 14.77 -30.60
C GLN A 1 -3.49 14.44 -29.78
N GLN A 2 -2.44 15.29 -29.73
CA GLN A 2 -1.25 15.05 -28.88
C GLN A 2 -1.49 15.27 -27.37
N ALA A 3 -2.42 16.13 -26.97
CA ALA A 3 -2.69 16.46 -25.57
C ALA A 3 -3.18 15.28 -24.70
N PHE A 4 -3.76 14.23 -25.29
CA PHE A 4 -4.19 13.01 -24.58
C PHE A 4 -3.33 11.79 -24.95
N GLY A 5 -2.22 11.98 -25.66
CA GLY A 5 -1.30 10.91 -26.01
C GLY A 5 -0.44 10.46 -24.84
N LYS A 6 0.43 9.46 -25.07
CA LYS A 6 1.34 8.89 -24.04
C LYS A 6 2.31 9.89 -23.40
N ARG A 7 2.48 11.08 -23.99
CA ARG A 7 3.28 12.21 -23.46
C ARG A 7 2.45 13.49 -23.29
N GLY A 8 1.13 13.35 -23.25
CA GLY A 8 0.21 14.47 -23.13
C GLY A 8 -0.04 14.85 -21.67
N VAL A 9 -1.17 15.52 -21.43
CA VAL A 9 -1.65 15.94 -20.11
C VAL A 9 -1.62 14.81 -19.06
N PRO A 10 -2.00 13.55 -19.37
CA PRO A 10 -1.92 12.48 -18.37
C PRO A 10 -0.51 12.23 -17.83
N ALA A 11 0.52 12.26 -18.69
CA ALA A 11 1.90 12.08 -18.28
C ALA A 11 2.37 13.24 -17.38
N MET A 12 2.05 14.48 -17.77
CA MET A 12 2.36 15.67 -16.97
C MET A 12 1.67 15.65 -15.60
N LEU A 13 0.43 15.15 -15.53
CA LEU A 13 -0.30 15.01 -14.27
C LEU A 13 0.33 13.96 -13.35
N ILE A 14 0.84 12.87 -13.92
CA ILE A 14 1.57 11.83 -13.17
C ILE A 14 2.91 12.39 -12.68
N GLU A 15 3.70 13.02 -13.55
CA GLU A 15 4.98 13.64 -13.19
C GLU A 15 4.83 14.68 -12.08
N ALA A 16 3.78 15.49 -12.13
CA ALA A 16 3.49 16.47 -11.08
C ALA A 16 3.06 15.83 -9.74
N ALA A 17 2.47 14.62 -9.78
CA ALA A 17 2.01 13.90 -8.60
C ALA A 17 3.10 13.06 -7.93
N ILE A 18 4.10 12.60 -8.69
CA ILE A 18 5.14 11.68 -8.22
C ILE A 18 5.87 12.19 -6.96
N PRO A 19 6.38 13.43 -6.88
CA PRO A 19 7.16 13.86 -5.73
C PRO A 19 6.38 13.78 -4.41
N GLU A 20 5.10 14.16 -4.43
CA GLU A 20 4.25 14.07 -3.25
C GLU A 20 3.92 12.62 -2.89
N LEU A 21 3.59 11.79 -3.91
CA LEU A 21 3.29 10.39 -3.69
C LEU A 21 4.50 9.62 -3.13
N GLU A 22 5.69 9.89 -3.65
CA GLU A 22 6.96 9.32 -3.20
C GLU A 22 7.25 9.71 -1.74
N MET A 23 7.05 10.98 -1.39
CA MET A 23 7.20 11.46 -0.01
C MET A 23 6.26 10.73 0.96
N LEU A 24 4.97 10.63 0.61
CA LEU A 24 3.96 9.96 1.45
C LEU A 24 4.24 8.46 1.59
N ALA A 25 4.61 7.80 0.49
CA ALA A 25 4.93 6.38 0.51
C ALA A 25 6.16 6.09 1.37
N ASN A 26 7.21 6.93 1.28
CA ASN A 26 8.42 6.78 2.08
C ASN A 26 8.20 7.06 3.56
N ASP A 27 7.38 8.04 3.93
CA ASP A 27 7.05 8.28 5.35
C ASP A 27 6.39 7.04 5.99
N LEU A 28 5.44 6.43 5.28
CA LEU A 28 4.77 5.21 5.74
C LEU A 28 5.72 4.01 5.75
N LEU A 29 6.51 3.84 4.68
CA LEU A 29 7.46 2.74 4.54
C LEU A 29 8.55 2.81 5.62
N ALA A 30 9.04 4.01 5.94
CA ALA A 30 10.03 4.22 6.99
C ALA A 30 9.51 3.75 8.35
N ARG A 31 8.25 4.04 8.70
CA ARG A 31 7.61 3.56 9.94
C ARG A 31 7.50 2.04 10.01
N MET A 32 7.33 1.38 8.87
CA MET A 32 7.21 -0.07 8.79
C MET A 32 8.56 -0.79 8.70
N THR A 33 9.65 -0.10 8.38
CA THR A 33 10.96 -0.71 8.10
C THR A 33 12.08 -0.14 8.95
N ASP A 34 11.77 0.74 9.89
CA ASP A 34 12.73 1.52 10.68
C ASP A 34 13.70 2.33 9.80
N GLY A 35 13.19 2.86 8.69
CA GLY A 35 13.95 3.65 7.72
C GLY A 35 14.91 2.86 6.83
N ARG A 36 14.87 1.52 6.88
CA ARG A 36 15.77 0.65 6.09
C ARG A 36 15.44 0.59 4.61
N MET A 37 14.21 0.93 4.22
CA MET A 37 13.77 0.88 2.82
C MET A 37 13.30 2.25 2.35
N GLN A 38 13.60 2.55 1.09
CA GLN A 38 13.09 3.72 0.38
C GLN A 38 12.55 3.31 -0.99
N LEU A 39 11.52 4.01 -1.42
CA LEU A 39 10.86 3.85 -2.71
C LEU A 39 11.12 5.10 -3.56
N ARG A 40 11.35 4.89 -4.86
CA ARG A 40 11.47 5.96 -5.84
C ARG A 40 10.72 5.61 -7.12
N PHE A 41 10.07 6.59 -7.73
CA PHE A 41 9.51 6.43 -9.07
C PHE A 41 10.52 6.84 -10.14
N GLU A 42 10.64 6.02 -11.18
CA GLU A 42 11.43 6.34 -12.37
C GLU A 42 10.48 6.42 -13.58
N THR A 43 10.38 7.60 -14.18
CA THR A 43 9.50 7.85 -15.32
C THR A 43 10.13 7.54 -16.67
N GLN A 44 11.43 7.24 -16.67
CA GLN A 44 12.23 7.12 -17.88
C GLN A 44 13.26 6.01 -17.74
N ARG A 45 13.29 5.09 -18.70
CA ARG A 45 14.27 4.00 -18.77
C ARG A 45 14.98 3.97 -20.11
N SER A 46 16.28 3.68 -20.12
CA SER A 46 17.05 3.47 -21.35
C SER A 46 16.54 2.26 -22.15
N LYS A 47 16.46 2.38 -23.48
CA LYS A 47 16.16 1.23 -24.34
C LYS A 47 17.28 0.18 -24.27
N LYS A 48 16.92 -1.10 -24.35
CA LYS A 48 17.90 -2.21 -24.44
C LYS A 48 18.85 -2.10 -25.65
N SER A 49 18.46 -1.37 -26.70
CA SER A 49 19.30 -1.11 -27.88
C SER A 49 20.30 0.04 -27.71
N GLY A 50 20.36 0.69 -26.54
CA GLY A 50 21.28 1.80 -26.24
C GLY A 50 20.85 3.16 -26.81
N GLU A 51 20.04 3.19 -27.88
CA GLU A 51 19.58 4.44 -28.49
C GLU A 51 18.18 4.87 -28.02
N GLY A 52 18.16 5.79 -27.06
CA GLY A 52 16.97 6.52 -26.64
C GLY A 52 16.32 6.03 -25.34
N VAL A 53 15.31 6.77 -24.91
CA VAL A 53 14.59 6.60 -23.63
C VAL A 53 13.16 6.12 -23.89
N ILE A 54 12.65 5.29 -22.99
CA ILE A 54 11.25 4.84 -22.93
C ILE A 54 10.59 5.52 -21.74
N GLU A 55 9.44 6.16 -21.97
CA GLU A 55 8.55 6.62 -20.91
C GLU A 55 7.96 5.41 -20.18
N THR A 56 8.12 5.38 -18.86
CA THR A 56 7.65 4.31 -17.98
C THR A 56 7.14 4.91 -16.66
N LEU A 57 6.68 4.06 -15.76
CA LEU A 57 6.45 4.41 -14.37
C LEU A 57 6.93 3.23 -13.55
N ASP A 58 8.25 3.13 -13.44
CA ASP A 58 8.90 2.07 -12.70
C ASP A 58 8.97 2.44 -11.22
N ILE A 59 8.89 1.42 -10.37
CA ILE A 59 9.07 1.57 -8.92
C ILE A 59 10.41 0.93 -8.59
N LEU A 60 11.32 1.75 -8.11
CA LEU A 60 12.63 1.35 -7.63
C LEU A 60 12.58 1.32 -6.11
N ILE A 61 13.15 0.27 -5.52
CA ILE A 61 13.31 0.20 -4.07
C ILE A 61 14.81 0.15 -3.78
N SER A 62 15.22 0.83 -2.72
CA SER A 62 16.57 0.75 -2.18
C SER A 62 16.55 0.39 -0.72
N ASP A 63 17.51 -0.44 -0.32
CA ASP A 63 17.81 -0.81 1.06
C ASP A 63 19.32 -0.73 1.34
N GLU A 64 19.76 -1.29 2.46
CA GLU A 64 21.18 -1.33 2.88
C GLU A 64 22.13 -1.99 1.88
N LEU A 65 21.62 -2.88 1.00
CA LEU A 65 22.37 -3.55 -0.04
C LEU A 65 22.31 -2.81 -1.39
N GLY A 66 21.62 -1.66 -1.44
CA GLY A 66 21.51 -0.79 -2.60
C GLY A 66 20.16 -0.87 -3.30
N GLN A 67 20.10 -0.28 -4.49
CA GLN A 67 18.90 -0.20 -5.31
C GLN A 67 18.68 -1.48 -6.11
N ARG A 68 17.47 -2.05 -6.02
CA ARG A 68 17.09 -3.28 -6.74
C ARG A 68 15.69 -3.14 -7.33
N ASP A 69 15.43 -3.91 -8.39
CA ASP A 69 14.10 -3.98 -9.00
C ASP A 69 13.10 -4.56 -8.00
N TYR A 70 11.88 -4.03 -7.98
CA TYR A 70 10.78 -4.48 -7.13
C TYR A 70 10.60 -6.01 -7.17
N ALA A 71 10.80 -6.64 -8.34
CA ALA A 71 10.63 -8.07 -8.51
C ALA A 71 11.66 -8.94 -7.73
N LEU A 72 12.73 -8.35 -7.19
CA LEU A 72 13.80 -9.06 -6.50
C LEU A 72 13.63 -9.09 -4.98
N TYR A 73 12.63 -8.39 -4.43
CA TYR A 73 12.37 -8.32 -3.00
C TYR A 73 11.63 -9.55 -2.49
N SER A 74 11.88 -9.92 -1.22
CA SER A 74 11.13 -11.00 -0.57
C SER A 74 9.64 -10.67 -0.50
N GLY A 75 8.80 -11.68 -0.27
CA GLY A 75 7.35 -11.48 -0.13
C GLY A 75 6.98 -10.50 0.98
N GLY A 76 7.74 -10.49 2.08
CA GLY A 76 7.50 -9.58 3.21
C GLY A 76 7.89 -8.12 2.93
N GLU A 77 9.01 -7.90 2.26
CA GLU A 77 9.44 -6.57 1.85
C GLU A 77 8.50 -5.98 0.80
N SER A 78 8.16 -6.78 -0.22
CA SER A 78 7.19 -6.41 -1.25
C SER A 78 5.83 -6.06 -0.64
N PHE A 79 5.40 -6.79 0.39
CA PHE A 79 4.17 -6.48 1.11
C PHE A 79 4.20 -5.09 1.76
N ARG A 80 5.25 -4.74 2.52
CA ARG A 80 5.36 -3.43 3.18
C ARG A 80 5.37 -2.30 2.16
N VAL A 81 6.09 -2.47 1.05
CA VAL A 81 6.12 -1.49 -0.05
C VAL A 81 4.73 -1.32 -0.67
N ASN A 82 4.05 -2.41 -1.01
CA ASN A 82 2.69 -2.36 -1.56
C ASN A 82 1.70 -1.70 -0.62
N PHE A 83 1.78 -2.02 0.67
CA PHE A 83 0.90 -1.45 1.68
C PHE A 83 1.14 0.05 1.82
N ALA A 84 2.39 0.48 1.97
CA ALA A 84 2.78 1.88 2.04
C ALA A 84 2.28 2.67 0.82
N LEU A 85 2.51 2.14 -0.38
CA LEU A 85 2.10 2.78 -1.63
C LEU A 85 0.57 2.89 -1.77
N ARG A 86 -0.18 1.85 -1.41
CA ARG A 86 -1.65 1.87 -1.45
C ARG A 86 -2.23 2.91 -0.49
N VAL A 87 -1.68 2.99 0.72
CA VAL A 87 -2.11 3.99 1.72
C VAL A 87 -1.74 5.40 1.26
N ALA A 88 -0.51 5.60 0.78
CA ALA A 88 -0.05 6.89 0.25
C ALA A 88 -0.94 7.38 -0.91
N LEU A 89 -1.23 6.51 -1.87
CA LEU A 89 -2.10 6.83 -3.00
C LEU A 89 -3.52 7.19 -2.54
N SER A 90 -4.06 6.45 -1.56
CA SER A 90 -5.38 6.74 -0.99
C SER A 90 -5.41 8.10 -0.29
N GLN A 91 -4.37 8.44 0.49
CA GLN A 91 -4.24 9.74 1.15
C GLN A 91 -4.10 10.88 0.13
N PHE A 92 -3.27 10.67 -0.90
CA PHE A 92 -3.05 11.62 -1.97
C PHE A 92 -4.36 11.95 -2.72
N LEU A 93 -5.11 10.92 -3.14
CA LEU A 93 -6.38 11.09 -3.85
C LEU A 93 -7.43 11.76 -2.96
N ALA A 94 -7.53 11.39 -1.68
CA ALA A 94 -8.47 12.01 -0.74
C ALA A 94 -8.18 13.51 -0.57
N ARG A 95 -6.90 13.89 -0.34
CA ARG A 95 -6.49 15.30 -0.19
C ARG A 95 -6.80 16.11 -1.44
N ARG A 96 -6.52 15.56 -2.63
CA ARG A 96 -6.81 16.23 -3.91
C ARG A 96 -8.31 16.43 -4.15
N ALA A 97 -9.16 15.58 -3.58
CA ALA A 97 -10.61 15.73 -3.59
C ALA A 97 -11.14 16.68 -2.49
N GLY A 98 -10.25 17.31 -1.69
CA GLY A 98 -10.65 18.14 -0.54
C GLY A 98 -11.20 17.33 0.63
N ALA A 99 -10.95 16.02 0.67
CA ALA A 99 -11.39 15.12 1.71
C ALA A 99 -10.23 14.67 2.60
N GLN A 100 -10.56 14.17 3.79
CA GLN A 100 -9.61 13.49 4.67
C GLN A 100 -9.87 11.99 4.62
N LEU A 101 -8.79 11.21 4.44
CA LEU A 101 -8.87 9.76 4.54
C LEU A 101 -8.93 9.38 6.03
N ARG A 102 -10.14 9.14 6.55
CA ARG A 102 -10.38 8.85 7.97
C ARG A 102 -10.49 7.37 8.29
N THR A 103 -10.93 6.57 7.32
CA THR A 103 -11.21 5.15 7.53
C THR A 103 -10.41 4.29 6.58
N LEU A 104 -9.75 3.27 7.11
CA LEU A 104 -9.13 2.19 6.34
C LEU A 104 -9.94 0.91 6.55
N VAL A 105 -10.33 0.26 5.46
CA VAL A 105 -10.94 -1.07 5.50
C VAL A 105 -10.00 -2.05 4.82
N ILE A 106 -9.63 -3.10 5.54
CA ILE A 106 -8.73 -4.16 5.11
C ILE A 106 -9.54 -5.43 5.05
N ASP A 107 -9.71 -5.97 3.84
CA ASP A 107 -10.44 -7.21 3.61
C ASP A 107 -9.50 -8.41 3.49
N GLU A 108 -10.07 -9.62 3.48
CA GLU A 108 -9.40 -10.93 3.50
C GLU A 108 -8.44 -11.21 2.33
N GLY A 109 -8.22 -10.26 1.42
CA GLY A 109 -7.25 -10.37 0.33
C GLY A 109 -5.80 -10.64 0.79
N PHE A 110 -5.53 -10.63 2.10
CA PHE A 110 -4.26 -10.99 2.73
C PHE A 110 -4.26 -12.40 3.37
N GLY A 111 -5.37 -13.14 3.33
CA GLY A 111 -5.52 -14.47 3.94
C GLY A 111 -4.77 -15.60 3.22
N SER A 112 -4.19 -15.35 2.04
CA SER A 112 -3.27 -16.27 1.37
C SER A 112 -1.85 -16.26 1.97
N GLN A 113 -1.60 -15.40 2.95
CA GLN A 113 -0.31 -15.29 3.60
C GLN A 113 -0.09 -16.37 4.66
N ASP A 114 1.14 -16.86 4.74
CA ASP A 114 1.61 -17.70 5.82
C ASP A 114 1.54 -16.97 7.18
N ALA A 115 1.82 -17.69 8.28
CA ALA A 115 1.81 -17.08 9.62
C ALA A 115 2.67 -15.82 9.70
N ALA A 116 3.81 -15.82 9.01
CA ALA A 116 4.71 -14.66 8.96
C ALA A 116 4.10 -13.46 8.21
N GLY A 117 3.34 -13.68 7.13
CA GLY A 117 2.68 -12.58 6.43
C GLY A 117 1.51 -11.99 7.21
N ARG A 118 0.86 -12.77 8.10
CA ARG A 118 -0.15 -12.23 9.03
C ARG A 118 0.47 -11.30 10.06
N GLU A 119 1.59 -11.70 10.66
CA GLU A 119 2.34 -10.86 11.60
C GLU A 119 2.78 -9.54 10.93
N ARG A 120 3.29 -9.61 9.70
CA ARG A 120 3.65 -8.42 8.91
C ARG A 120 2.45 -7.49 8.65
N LEU A 121 1.25 -8.03 8.43
CA LEU A 121 0.04 -7.22 8.25
C LEU A 121 -0.31 -6.48 9.55
N VAL A 122 -0.25 -7.15 10.70
CA VAL A 122 -0.49 -6.52 12.01
C VAL A 122 0.50 -5.40 12.27
N GLU A 123 1.80 -5.66 12.04
CA GLU A 123 2.84 -4.62 12.15
C GLU A 123 2.57 -3.42 11.25
N ALA A 124 2.21 -3.66 9.98
CA ALA A 124 1.92 -2.60 9.02
C ALA A 124 0.69 -1.77 9.42
N ILE A 125 -0.37 -2.42 9.92
CA ILE A 125 -1.56 -1.75 10.44
C ILE A 125 -1.20 -0.85 11.62
N ASN A 126 -0.44 -1.38 12.58
CA ASN A 126 -0.01 -0.63 13.76
C ASN A 126 0.84 0.59 13.36
N ALA A 127 1.75 0.43 12.39
CA ALA A 127 2.60 1.52 11.91
C ALA A 127 1.82 2.69 11.27
N VAL A 128 0.65 2.42 10.69
CA VAL A 128 -0.20 3.44 10.04
C VAL A 128 -1.42 3.82 10.87
N GLN A 129 -1.61 3.25 12.06
CA GLN A 129 -2.79 3.46 12.89
C GLN A 129 -3.09 4.94 13.13
N GLN A 130 -2.05 5.74 13.39
CA GLN A 130 -2.18 7.18 13.66
C GLN A 130 -2.62 8.00 12.42
N CYS A 131 -2.60 7.41 11.22
CA CYS A 131 -3.06 8.07 10.01
C CYS A 131 -4.57 7.99 9.81
N PHE A 132 -5.29 7.22 10.63
CA PHE A 132 -6.71 6.94 10.46
C PHE A 132 -7.47 7.10 11.79
N ASP A 133 -8.71 7.57 11.70
CA ASP A 133 -9.64 7.60 12.84
C ASP A 133 -10.18 6.19 13.15
N LEU A 134 -10.31 5.35 12.11
CA LEU A 134 -10.82 4.00 12.21
C LEU A 134 -10.12 3.06 11.22
N ILE A 135 -9.63 1.92 11.70
CA ILE A 135 -9.19 0.80 10.86
C ILE A 135 -10.10 -0.38 11.13
N LEU A 136 -10.75 -0.89 10.08
CA LEU A 136 -11.58 -2.09 10.14
C LEU A 136 -10.88 -3.22 9.38
N VAL A 137 -10.58 -4.31 10.08
CA VAL A 137 -10.00 -5.52 9.50
C VAL A 137 -11.08 -6.60 9.43
N VAL A 138 -11.32 -7.11 8.23
CA VAL A 138 -12.24 -8.24 7.98
C VAL A 138 -11.40 -9.49 7.79
N THR A 139 -11.61 -10.48 8.65
CA THR A 139 -10.85 -11.74 8.63
C THR A 139 -11.61 -12.89 9.26
N HIS A 140 -11.47 -14.08 8.68
CA HIS A 140 -11.87 -15.37 9.26
C HIS A 140 -10.73 -16.03 10.06
N ILE A 141 -9.56 -15.40 10.14
CA ILE A 141 -8.36 -15.97 10.77
C ILE A 141 -8.31 -15.56 12.25
N GLU A 142 -8.21 -16.55 13.14
CA GLU A 142 -8.24 -16.34 14.60
C GLU A 142 -7.03 -15.53 15.09
N GLU A 143 -5.84 -15.76 14.55
CA GLU A 143 -4.63 -15.05 15.01
C GLU A 143 -4.65 -13.55 14.66
N LEU A 144 -5.24 -13.19 13.52
CA LEU A 144 -5.43 -11.78 13.15
C LEU A 144 -6.50 -11.13 14.03
N ARG A 145 -7.55 -11.87 14.39
CA ARG A 145 -8.55 -11.41 15.33
C ARG A 145 -7.89 -11.10 16.68
N ASP A 146 -7.16 -12.05 17.26
CA ASP A 146 -6.58 -11.92 18.61
C ASP A 146 -5.51 -10.82 18.71
N ALA A 147 -4.97 -10.35 17.58
CA ALA A 147 -4.04 -9.24 17.52
C ALA A 147 -4.67 -7.87 17.83
N PHE A 148 -6.00 -7.74 17.78
CA PHE A 148 -6.70 -6.48 18.00
C PHE A 148 -7.64 -6.57 19.22
N PRO A 149 -7.87 -5.46 19.96
CA PRO A 149 -8.59 -5.51 21.24
C PRO A 149 -10.11 -5.59 21.12
N THR A 150 -10.69 -5.24 19.97
CA THR A 150 -12.15 -5.16 19.77
C THR A 150 -12.56 -5.94 18.55
N HIS A 151 -13.62 -6.75 18.67
CA HIS A 151 -14.07 -7.63 17.59
C HIS A 151 -15.56 -7.50 17.34
N ILE A 152 -15.93 -7.60 16.07
CA ILE A 152 -17.31 -7.81 15.65
C ILE A 152 -17.41 -9.25 15.15
N GLU A 153 -17.96 -10.14 15.97
CA GLU A 153 -18.21 -11.53 15.58
C GLU A 153 -19.47 -11.60 14.70
N VAL A 154 -19.33 -12.13 13.48
CA VAL A 154 -20.45 -12.39 12.57
C VAL A 154 -20.73 -13.89 12.55
N ARG A 155 -21.92 -14.30 13.01
CA ARG A 155 -22.36 -15.71 13.02
C ARG A 155 -23.56 -15.91 12.11
N LYS A 156 -23.46 -16.88 11.18
CA LYS A 156 -24.59 -17.30 10.35
C LYS A 156 -25.60 -18.08 11.19
N MET A 157 -26.88 -17.72 11.06
CA MET A 157 -27.99 -18.34 11.78
C MET A 157 -28.66 -19.43 10.91
N PRO A 158 -29.31 -20.45 11.51
CA PRO A 158 -29.95 -21.53 10.76
C PRO A 158 -31.05 -21.06 9.79
N ASN A 159 -31.67 -19.91 10.05
CA ASN A 159 -32.70 -19.31 9.20
C ASN A 159 -32.13 -18.53 7.99
N GLY A 160 -30.82 -18.61 7.73
CA GLY A 160 -30.15 -17.91 6.65
C GLY A 160 -29.76 -16.46 6.96
N GLY A 161 -30.15 -15.92 8.12
CA GLY A 161 -29.70 -14.60 8.59
C GLY A 161 -28.30 -14.62 9.20
N ALA A 162 -27.81 -13.45 9.62
CA ALA A 162 -26.57 -13.31 10.38
C ALA A 162 -26.81 -12.54 11.68
N ARG A 163 -26.08 -12.90 12.74
CA ARG A 163 -26.06 -12.19 14.02
C ARG A 163 -24.67 -11.58 14.22
N LEU A 164 -24.63 -10.29 14.57
CA LEU A 164 -23.42 -9.58 14.92
C LEU A 164 -23.33 -9.44 16.45
N THR A 165 -22.16 -9.70 17.02
CA THR A 165 -21.87 -9.48 18.45
C THR A 165 -20.59 -8.67 18.57
N VAL A 166 -20.62 -7.59 19.35
CA VAL A 166 -19.40 -6.83 19.67
C VAL A 166 -18.77 -7.44 20.93
N ARG A 167 -17.47 -7.68 20.89
CA ARG A 167 -16.66 -8.13 22.03
C ARG A 167 -15.45 -7.23 22.21
#